data_AF-A0A1V6FJU3-F1
#
_entry.id   AF-A0A1V6FJU3-F1
#
_cell.length_a   1.000
_cell.length_b   1.000
_cell.length_c   1.000
_cell.angle_alpha   90.00
_cell.angle_beta   90.00
_cell.angle_gamma   90.00
#
_symmetry.space_group_name_H-M   'P 1'
#
loop_
_entity.id
_entity.type
_entity.pdbx_description
1 polymer ?
#
loop_
_entity_poly.entity_id
_entity_poly.type
_entity_poly.pdbx_seq_one_letter_code
_entity_poly.pdbx_strand_id
1 'polypeptide(L)'
;MNSPRPNKPFAMIREFHLADWFTLANAVCGTGALFSVMTYLQTWDLRHIQFACALVLFALIFDVLDGRIARWRQVSSALGRELDSLADVISFGVAPAMIAYGCGMQGAFDRIILVYFVACGVSRLARYNVTAEELSGGTGKVKYFEGTPIPTSIFLVALLSLAAWNGSIGPNLWFGEVWIAGFRLHPLVLVFALSGSLMISRIRIPKL
;
A
#
# COMPACT_ATOMS: atom_id res chain seq x y z
N MET A 1 -7.98 45.69 24.67
CA MET A 1 -8.45 44.31 24.89
C MET A 1 -8.55 43.63 23.54
N ASN A 2 -7.63 42.71 23.23
CA ASN A 2 -7.65 41.96 21.98
C ASN A 2 -8.71 40.85 22.08
N SER A 3 -9.81 41.00 21.35
CA SER A 3 -10.80 39.93 21.19
C SER A 3 -10.15 38.77 20.44
N PRO A 4 -10.18 37.52 20.95
CA PRO A 4 -9.75 36.36 20.18
C PRO A 4 -10.66 36.22 18.96
N ARG A 5 -10.06 36.19 17.76
CA ARG A 5 -10.81 35.93 16.51
C ARG A 5 -11.42 34.53 16.63
N PRO A 6 -12.70 34.32 16.28
CA PRO A 6 -13.31 33.00 16.31
C PRO A 6 -12.56 32.09 15.33
N ASN A 7 -12.09 30.94 15.81
CA ASN A 7 -11.59 29.86 14.96
C ASN A 7 -12.70 29.54 13.96
N LYS A 8 -12.48 29.84 12.68
CA LYS A 8 -13.40 29.40 11.63
C LYS A 8 -13.49 27.88 11.73
N PRO A 9 -14.69 27.28 11.74
CA PRO A 9 -14.80 25.83 11.69
C PRO A 9 -14.04 25.34 10.45
N PHE A 10 -13.10 24.41 10.65
CA PHE A 10 -12.38 23.74 9.57
C PHE A 10 -13.42 23.11 8.65
N ALA A 11 -13.75 23.80 7.55
CA ALA A 11 -14.58 23.26 6.51
C ALA A 11 -13.68 22.37 5.65
N MET A 12 -13.47 21.13 6.11
CA MET A 12 -12.59 20.14 5.48
C MET A 12 -12.76 20.11 3.95
N ILE A 13 -14.02 20.14 3.48
CA ILE A 13 -14.41 20.09 2.06
C ILE A 13 -13.91 21.31 1.23
N ARG A 14 -13.68 22.47 1.85
CA ARG A 14 -13.33 23.72 1.14
C ARG A 14 -11.82 23.88 0.93
N GLU A 15 -11.01 23.05 1.57
CA GLU A 15 -9.54 23.04 1.44
C GLU A 15 -9.02 21.91 0.52
N PHE A 16 -9.90 21.04 0.01
CA PHE A 16 -9.49 19.98 -0.93
C PHE A 16 -9.03 20.59 -2.25
N HIS A 17 -7.75 20.43 -2.54
CA HIS A 17 -7.21 20.60 -3.87
C HIS A 17 -7.58 19.40 -4.75
N LEU A 18 -7.47 19.57 -6.07
CA LEU A 18 -7.72 18.49 -7.03
C LEU A 18 -6.88 17.23 -6.74
N ALA A 19 -5.66 17.38 -6.23
CA ALA A 19 -4.81 16.25 -5.84
C ALA A 19 -5.45 15.40 -4.73
N ASP A 20 -6.01 16.03 -3.69
CA ASP A 20 -6.60 15.33 -2.56
C ASP A 20 -7.81 14.45 -2.96
N TRP A 21 -8.55 14.84 -4.02
CA TRP A 21 -9.61 14.01 -4.59
C TRP A 21 -9.10 12.75 -5.28
N PHE A 22 -7.94 12.84 -5.93
CA PHE A 22 -7.30 11.66 -6.54
C PHE A 22 -6.72 10.74 -5.46
N THR A 23 -6.16 11.30 -4.40
CA THR A 23 -5.71 10.53 -3.23
C THR A 23 -6.87 9.81 -2.54
N LEU A 24 -8.03 10.46 -2.42
CA LEU A 24 -9.25 9.79 -1.95
C LEU A 24 -9.70 8.67 -2.91
N ALA A 25 -9.57 8.88 -4.23
CA ALA A 25 -9.87 7.83 -5.21
C ALA A 25 -8.93 6.63 -5.07
N ASN A 26 -7.63 6.87 -4.78
CA ASN A 26 -6.67 5.82 -4.42
C ASN A 26 -7.18 5.03 -3.20
N ALA A 27 -7.51 5.70 -2.09
CA ALA A 27 -8.01 5.04 -0.87
C ALA A 27 -9.32 4.26 -1.09
N VAL A 28 -10.22 4.80 -1.93
CA VAL A 28 -11.47 4.11 -2.33
C VAL A 28 -11.17 2.84 -3.12
N CYS A 29 -10.19 2.87 -4.03
CA CYS A 29 -9.77 1.68 -4.78
C CYS A 29 -9.17 0.61 -3.86
N GLY A 30 -8.26 1.01 -2.95
CA GLY A 30 -7.69 0.11 -1.96
C GLY A 30 -8.77 -0.55 -1.09
N THR A 31 -9.69 0.24 -0.53
CA THR A 31 -10.80 -0.27 0.28
C THR A 31 -11.76 -1.14 -0.54
N GLY A 32 -12.03 -0.77 -1.79
CA GLY A 32 -12.82 -1.59 -2.71
C GLY A 32 -12.19 -2.95 -2.98
N ALA A 33 -10.86 -3.02 -3.06
CA ALA A 33 -10.14 -4.29 -3.20
C ALA A 33 -10.35 -5.18 -1.96
N LEU A 34 -10.33 -4.60 -0.76
CA LEU A 34 -10.63 -5.34 0.48
C LEU A 34 -12.04 -5.93 0.47
N PHE A 35 -13.06 -5.15 0.10
CA PHE A 35 -14.43 -5.66 -0.02
C PHE A 35 -14.52 -6.77 -1.05
N SER A 36 -13.85 -6.62 -2.19
CA SER A 36 -13.85 -7.64 -3.24
C SER A 36 -13.20 -8.95 -2.75
N VAL A 37 -12.10 -8.89 -1.99
CA VAL A 37 -11.52 -10.06 -1.32
C VAL A 37 -12.50 -10.69 -0.33
N MET A 38 -13.23 -9.89 0.46
CA MET A 38 -14.23 -10.43 1.39
C MET A 38 -15.38 -11.13 0.65
N THR A 39 -15.86 -10.56 -0.46
CA THR A 39 -16.86 -11.19 -1.32
C THR A 39 -16.34 -12.48 -1.94
N TYR A 40 -15.07 -12.52 -2.36
CA TYR A 40 -14.43 -13.75 -2.81
C TYR A 40 -14.48 -14.84 -1.73
N LEU A 41 -14.12 -14.52 -0.49
CA LEU A 41 -14.13 -15.51 0.61
C LEU A 41 -15.52 -16.07 0.92
N GLN A 42 -16.59 -15.35 0.56
CA GLN A 42 -17.97 -15.80 0.72
C GLN A 42 -18.48 -16.60 -0.49
N THR A 43 -18.16 -16.13 -1.70
CA THR A 43 -18.72 -16.64 -2.96
C THR A 43 -17.85 -17.68 -3.65
N TRP A 44 -16.55 -17.70 -3.33
CA TRP A 44 -15.50 -18.47 -4.00
C TRP A 44 -15.35 -18.16 -5.51
N ASP A 45 -15.89 -17.02 -5.97
CA ASP A 45 -15.77 -16.60 -7.36
C ASP A 45 -14.48 -15.80 -7.61
N LEU A 46 -13.52 -16.46 -8.28
CA LEU A 46 -12.20 -15.94 -8.65
C LEU A 46 -12.22 -14.57 -9.33
N ARG A 47 -13.33 -14.19 -9.98
CA ARG A 47 -13.50 -12.87 -10.60
C ARG A 47 -13.30 -11.74 -9.59
N HIS A 48 -13.64 -11.96 -8.33
CA HIS A 48 -13.49 -10.96 -7.28
C HIS A 48 -12.01 -10.77 -6.89
N ILE A 49 -11.19 -11.84 -6.90
CA ILE A 49 -9.73 -11.68 -6.70
C ILE A 49 -9.11 -10.89 -7.86
N GLN A 50 -9.53 -11.17 -9.09
CA GLN A 50 -9.06 -10.42 -10.26
C GLN A 50 -9.49 -8.96 -10.20
N PHE A 51 -10.73 -8.69 -9.77
CA PHE A 51 -11.23 -7.34 -9.57
C PHE A 51 -10.48 -6.60 -8.45
N ALA A 52 -10.20 -7.25 -7.33
CA ALA A 52 -9.37 -6.70 -6.26
C ALA A 52 -7.97 -6.33 -6.77
N CYS A 53 -7.33 -7.20 -7.55
CA CYS A 53 -6.02 -6.92 -8.15
C CYS A 53 -6.09 -5.72 -9.11
N ALA A 54 -7.13 -5.65 -9.96
CA ALA A 54 -7.35 -4.54 -10.88
C ALA A 54 -7.55 -3.21 -10.13
N LEU A 55 -8.30 -3.21 -9.02
CA LEU A 55 -8.49 -2.02 -8.20
C LEU A 55 -7.19 -1.51 -7.59
N VAL A 56 -6.28 -2.39 -7.15
CA VAL A 56 -4.95 -1.96 -6.69
C VAL A 56 -4.11 -1.36 -7.82
N LEU A 57 -4.26 -1.83 -9.06
CA LEU A 57 -3.63 -1.19 -10.22
C LEU A 57 -4.23 0.19 -10.51
N PHE A 58 -5.54 0.35 -10.40
CA PHE A 58 -6.18 1.66 -10.52
C PHE A 58 -5.78 2.62 -9.40
N ALA A 59 -5.62 2.12 -8.18
CA ALA A 59 -5.06 2.89 -7.07
C ALA A 59 -3.67 3.47 -7.40
N LEU A 60 -2.78 2.69 -8.02
CA LEU A 60 -1.48 3.19 -8.51
C LEU A 60 -1.64 4.30 -9.54
N ILE A 61 -2.57 4.15 -10.48
CA ILE A 61 -2.79 5.19 -11.49
C ILE A 61 -3.21 6.50 -10.80
N PHE A 62 -4.08 6.43 -9.79
CA PHE A 62 -4.52 7.62 -9.06
C PHE A 62 -3.41 8.26 -8.22
N ASP A 63 -2.59 7.47 -7.54
CA ASP A 63 -1.38 7.90 -6.82
C ASP A 63 -0.37 8.61 -7.74
N VAL A 64 -0.07 8.03 -8.91
CA VAL A 64 0.86 8.66 -9.86
C VAL A 64 0.29 9.99 -10.39
N LEU A 65 -1.04 10.07 -10.57
CA LEU A 65 -1.71 11.27 -11.04
C LEU A 65 -1.75 12.37 -9.97
N ASP A 66 -2.06 12.04 -8.72
CA ASP A 66 -2.12 13.03 -7.64
C ASP A 66 -0.75 13.67 -7.39
N GLY A 67 0.33 12.87 -7.38
CA GLY A 67 1.68 13.34 -7.20
C GLY A 67 2.15 14.20 -8.37
N ARG A 68 1.69 13.89 -9.60
CA ARG A 68 1.97 14.71 -10.79
C ARG A 68 1.21 16.04 -10.74
N ILE A 69 -0.04 16.04 -10.29
CA ILE A 69 -0.86 17.24 -10.16
C ILE A 69 -0.33 18.15 -9.05
N ALA A 70 0.05 17.58 -7.90
CA ALA A 70 0.65 18.32 -6.79
C ALA A 70 1.96 19.01 -7.21
N ARG A 71 2.85 18.30 -7.92
CA ARG A 71 4.08 18.88 -8.48
C ARG A 71 3.81 19.98 -9.50
N TRP A 72 2.83 19.77 -10.38
CA TRP A 72 2.50 20.75 -11.42
C TRP A 72 1.92 22.03 -10.83
N ARG A 73 1.12 21.93 -9.78
CA ARG A 73 0.51 23.08 -9.10
C ARG A 73 1.47 23.81 -8.15
N GLN A 74 2.64 23.26 -7.83
CA GLN A 74 3.59 23.82 -6.84
C GLN A 74 2.94 24.09 -5.47
N VAL A 75 1.79 23.47 -5.19
CA VAL A 75 1.07 23.56 -3.92
C VAL A 75 1.08 22.16 -3.32
N SER A 76 1.98 21.94 -2.36
CA SER A 76 1.96 20.75 -1.52
C SER A 76 1.46 21.14 -0.14
N SER A 77 0.24 20.74 0.21
CA SER A 77 -0.31 20.91 1.56
C SER A 77 0.24 19.83 2.49
N ALA A 78 0.49 20.19 3.77
CA ALA A 78 0.86 19.22 4.79
C ALA A 78 -0.25 18.16 4.99
N LEU A 79 -1.52 18.57 4.92
CA LEU A 79 -2.66 17.67 5.03
C LEU A 79 -2.75 16.69 3.87
N GLY A 80 -2.50 17.15 2.64
CA GLY A 80 -2.52 16.28 1.45
C GLY A 80 -1.42 15.21 1.49
N ARG A 81 -0.25 15.54 2.04
CA ARG A 81 0.85 14.58 2.24
C ARG A 81 0.50 13.47 3.23
N GLU A 82 -0.16 13.83 4.35
CA GLU A 82 -0.61 12.82 5.31
C GLU A 82 -1.73 11.95 4.73
N LEU A 83 -2.66 12.56 3.98
CA LEU A 83 -3.72 11.84 3.28
C LEU A 83 -3.17 10.83 2.26
N ASP A 84 -2.15 11.23 1.51
CA ASP A 84 -1.42 10.41 0.54
C ASP A 84 -0.82 9.17 1.18
N SER A 85 -0.08 9.36 2.28
CA SER A 85 0.50 8.24 3.02
C SER A 85 -0.53 7.29 3.61
N LEU A 86 -1.67 7.80 4.10
CA LEU A 86 -2.74 6.94 4.60
C LEU A 86 -3.39 6.14 3.47
N ALA A 87 -3.63 6.76 2.31
CA ALA A 87 -4.16 6.08 1.14
C ALA A 87 -3.19 4.98 0.64
N ASP A 88 -1.90 5.27 0.60
CA ASP A 88 -0.85 4.34 0.20
C ASP A 88 -0.73 3.13 1.12
N VAL A 89 -0.85 3.32 2.44
CA VAL A 89 -0.89 2.19 3.39
C VAL A 89 -2.05 1.26 3.05
N ILE A 90 -3.23 1.80 2.76
CA ILE A 90 -4.42 1.00 2.47
C ILE A 90 -4.25 0.26 1.13
N SER A 91 -3.89 0.98 0.07
CA SER A 91 -3.86 0.44 -1.29
C SER A 91 -2.64 -0.42 -1.60
N PHE A 92 -1.47 -0.13 -1.04
CA PHE A 92 -0.22 -0.83 -1.36
C PHE A 92 0.36 -1.63 -0.20
N GLY A 93 -0.10 -1.41 1.03
CA GLY A 93 0.24 -2.25 2.18
C GLY A 93 -0.85 -3.27 2.48
N VAL A 94 -2.03 -2.79 2.86
CA VAL A 94 -3.13 -3.64 3.37
C VAL A 94 -3.78 -4.44 2.25
N ALA A 95 -4.13 -3.82 1.12
CA ALA A 95 -4.83 -4.52 0.04
C ALA A 95 -4.05 -5.73 -0.52
N PRO A 96 -2.74 -5.63 -0.84
CA PRO A 96 -1.97 -6.80 -1.27
C PRO A 96 -1.92 -7.92 -0.23
N ALA A 97 -1.78 -7.57 1.05
CA ALA A 97 -1.78 -8.55 2.14
C ALA A 97 -3.15 -9.26 2.27
N MET A 98 -4.24 -8.52 2.08
CA MET A 98 -5.59 -9.08 2.09
C MET A 98 -5.85 -9.96 0.88
N ILE A 99 -5.39 -9.58 -0.32
CA ILE A 99 -5.48 -10.43 -1.52
C ILE A 99 -4.71 -11.74 -1.31
N ALA A 100 -3.52 -11.68 -0.71
CA ALA A 100 -2.72 -12.86 -0.37
C ALA A 100 -3.47 -13.80 0.59
N TYR A 101 -4.05 -13.24 1.66
CA TYR A 101 -4.90 -13.98 2.59
C TYR A 101 -6.12 -14.60 1.90
N GLY A 102 -6.78 -13.84 1.01
CA GLY A 102 -7.87 -14.29 0.17
C GLY A 102 -7.46 -15.48 -0.70
N CYS A 103 -6.26 -15.45 -1.27
CA CYS A 103 -5.74 -16.52 -2.11
C CYS A 103 -5.40 -17.82 -1.36
N GLY A 104 -5.60 -17.89 -0.04
CA GLY A 104 -5.45 -19.12 0.74
C GLY A 104 -4.28 -19.13 1.72
N MET A 105 -3.53 -18.03 1.80
CA MET A 105 -2.41 -17.85 2.75
C MET A 105 -2.95 -17.54 4.16
N GLN A 106 -3.72 -18.48 4.70
CA GLN A 106 -4.53 -18.32 5.91
C GLN A 106 -3.90 -18.98 7.14
N GLY A 107 -2.73 -19.61 7.01
CA GLY A 107 -2.00 -20.23 8.11
C GLY A 107 -1.60 -19.23 9.19
N ALA A 108 -1.34 -19.71 10.40
CA ALA A 108 -0.95 -18.84 11.52
C ALA A 108 0.33 -18.06 11.20
N PHE A 109 1.34 -18.73 10.64
CA PHE A 109 2.58 -18.08 10.20
C PHE A 109 2.35 -17.15 9.01
N ASP A 110 1.47 -17.53 8.07
CA ASP A 110 1.15 -16.68 6.93
C ASP A 110 0.61 -15.33 7.40
N ARG A 111 -0.35 -15.34 8.34
CA ARG A 111 -0.93 -14.12 8.93
C ARG A 111 0.12 -13.26 9.62
N ILE A 112 1.03 -13.86 10.40
CA ILE A 112 2.11 -13.13 11.07
C ILE A 112 2.99 -12.40 10.05
N ILE A 113 3.34 -13.09 8.96
CA ILE A 113 4.20 -12.53 7.91
C ILE A 113 3.47 -11.44 7.11
N LEU A 114 2.19 -11.62 6.80
CA LEU A 114 1.37 -10.62 6.13
C LEU A 114 1.22 -9.35 7.00
N VAL A 115 1.01 -9.51 8.31
CA VAL A 115 1.00 -8.38 9.26
C VAL A 115 2.36 -7.70 9.32
N TYR A 116 3.45 -8.47 9.34
CA TYR A 116 4.80 -7.93 9.27
C TYR A 116 5.03 -7.10 8.00
N PHE A 117 4.57 -7.58 6.84
CA PHE A 117 4.66 -6.84 5.57
C PHE A 117 3.93 -5.49 5.65
N VAL A 118 2.70 -5.46 6.18
CA VAL A 118 1.95 -4.20 6.37
C VAL A 118 2.70 -3.25 7.33
N ALA A 119 3.20 -3.76 8.45
CA ALA A 119 3.98 -2.97 9.40
C ALA A 119 5.25 -2.37 8.79
N CYS A 120 5.89 -3.10 7.86
CA CYS A 120 7.01 -2.61 7.09
C CYS A 120 6.63 -1.45 6.16
N GLY A 121 5.52 -1.59 5.43
CA GLY A 121 4.98 -0.53 4.58
C GLY A 121 4.68 0.75 5.36
N VAL A 122 3.99 0.63 6.48
CA VAL A 122 3.65 1.77 7.37
C VAL A 122 4.92 2.47 7.87
N SER A 123 5.89 1.70 8.39
CA SER A 123 7.14 2.24 8.93
C SER A 123 7.95 3.02 7.89
N ARG A 124 7.93 2.54 6.63
CA ARG A 124 8.61 3.19 5.52
C ARG A 124 7.94 4.52 5.15
N LEU A 125 6.61 4.55 5.01
CA LEU A 125 5.86 5.76 4.69
C LEU A 125 6.02 6.82 5.78
N ALA A 126 5.93 6.43 7.05
CA ALA A 126 6.20 7.32 8.17
C ALA A 126 7.60 7.95 8.13
N ARG A 127 8.64 7.15 7.82
CA ARG A 127 10.01 7.66 7.65
C ARG A 127 10.13 8.64 6.49
N TYR A 128 9.46 8.36 5.37
CA TYR A 128 9.46 9.24 4.21
C TYR A 128 8.82 10.60 4.53
N ASN A 129 7.70 10.62 5.26
CA ASN A 129 7.03 11.86 5.66
C ASN A 129 7.90 12.73 6.57
N VAL A 130 8.52 12.14 7.59
CA VAL A 130 9.43 12.86 8.50
C VAL A 130 10.64 13.42 7.73
N THR A 131 11.24 12.62 6.85
CA THR A 131 12.38 13.07 6.02
C THR A 131 11.97 14.23 5.11
N ALA A 132 10.77 14.18 4.50
CA ALA A 132 10.28 15.26 3.65
C ALA A 132 10.04 16.57 4.43
N GLU A 133 9.64 16.48 5.70
CA GLU A 133 9.43 17.63 6.58
C GLU A 133 10.75 18.30 6.98
N GLU A 134 11.76 17.52 7.39
CA GLU A 134 13.10 18.02 7.74
C GLU A 134 13.76 18.80 6.59
N LEU A 135 13.55 18.37 5.35
CA LEU A 135 14.10 19.02 4.16
C LEU A 135 13.41 20.29 3.74
N SER A 136 12.16 20.45 4.17
CA SER A 136 11.41 21.68 3.97
C SER A 136 11.87 22.78 4.94
N GLY A 137 12.61 22.42 6.01
CA GLY A 137 12.98 23.31 7.11
C GLY A 137 14.39 23.92 7.09
N GLY A 138 15.32 23.50 6.22
CA GLY A 138 16.66 24.10 6.23
C GLY A 138 17.63 23.55 5.17
N THR A 139 18.08 24.44 4.29
CA THR A 139 19.31 24.37 3.47
C THR A 139 19.91 22.98 3.16
N GLY A 140 19.75 22.52 1.90
CA GLY A 140 20.82 21.80 1.20
C GLY A 140 20.63 20.31 0.92
N LYS A 141 20.07 20.01 -0.27
CA LYS A 141 20.29 18.81 -1.12
C LYS A 141 20.26 17.44 -0.42
N VAL A 142 19.12 16.76 -0.49
CA VAL A 142 19.10 15.29 -0.34
C VAL A 142 19.49 14.65 -1.65
N LYS A 143 20.78 14.32 -1.74
CA LYS A 143 21.20 13.18 -2.55
C LYS A 143 20.78 11.94 -1.76
N TYR A 144 20.24 10.94 -2.46
CA TYR A 144 19.82 9.62 -1.98
C TYR A 144 18.33 9.48 -1.61
N PHE A 145 17.56 8.98 -2.57
CA PHE A 145 16.35 8.20 -2.30
C PHE A 145 16.79 6.79 -1.88
N GLU A 146 16.54 6.41 -0.63
CA GLU A 146 16.76 5.04 -0.13
C GLU A 146 15.43 4.25 -0.15
N GLY A 147 15.47 3.01 -0.65
CA GLY A 147 14.36 2.05 -0.66
C GLY A 147 13.71 1.82 -2.04
N THR A 148 13.44 0.55 -2.38
CA THR A 148 12.74 0.17 -3.64
C THR A 148 11.33 0.76 -3.66
N PRO A 149 10.86 1.48 -4.69
CA PRO A 149 9.56 2.15 -4.71
C PRO A 149 8.41 1.28 -4.18
N ILE A 150 7.46 1.85 -3.43
CA ILE A 150 6.21 1.19 -2.97
C ILE A 150 5.53 0.35 -4.07
N PRO A 151 5.60 0.69 -5.38
CA PRO A 151 5.14 -0.18 -6.45
C PRO A 151 5.73 -1.59 -6.49
N THR A 152 6.73 -1.95 -5.66
CA THR A 152 7.14 -3.36 -5.51
C THR A 152 6.00 -4.27 -5.06
N SER A 153 5.03 -3.74 -4.28
CA SER A 153 3.85 -4.51 -3.88
C SER A 153 2.93 -4.86 -5.06
N ILE A 154 3.00 -4.11 -6.16
CA ILE A 154 2.24 -4.41 -7.39
C ILE A 154 2.77 -5.67 -8.07
N PHE A 155 4.07 -5.96 -7.97
CA PHE A 155 4.59 -7.24 -8.44
C PHE A 155 4.00 -8.40 -7.64
N LEU A 156 3.78 -8.23 -6.33
CA LEU A 156 3.10 -9.25 -5.51
C LEU A 156 1.63 -9.40 -5.93
N VAL A 157 0.93 -8.29 -6.18
CA VAL A 157 -0.46 -8.32 -6.68
C VAL A 157 -0.55 -8.97 -8.06
N ALA A 158 0.38 -8.66 -8.97
CA ALA A 158 0.44 -9.27 -10.30
C ALA A 158 0.74 -10.77 -10.22
N LEU A 159 1.65 -11.18 -9.32
CA LEU A 159 1.95 -12.58 -9.04
C LEU A 159 0.70 -13.33 -8.56
N LEU A 160 -0.03 -12.75 -7.60
CA LEU A 160 -1.27 -13.32 -7.07
C LEU A 160 -2.39 -13.34 -8.12
N SER A 161 -2.48 -12.32 -8.96
CA SER A 161 -3.42 -12.28 -10.07
C SER A 161 -3.15 -13.40 -11.10
N LEU A 162 -1.88 -13.65 -11.42
CA LEU A 162 -1.49 -14.75 -12.30
C LEU A 162 -1.79 -16.12 -11.67
N ALA A 163 -1.48 -16.27 -10.37
CA ALA A 163 -1.82 -17.47 -9.62
C ALA A 163 -3.33 -17.74 -9.61
N ALA A 164 -4.14 -16.68 -9.43
CA ALA A 164 -5.59 -16.74 -9.49
C ALA A 164 -6.13 -17.11 -10.88
N TRP A 165 -5.54 -16.55 -11.93
CA TRP A 165 -5.88 -16.89 -13.32
C TRP A 165 -5.65 -18.38 -13.60
N ASN A 166 -4.53 -18.93 -13.12
CA ASN A 166 -4.19 -20.34 -13.29
C ASN A 166 -4.94 -21.28 -12.34
N GLY A 167 -5.91 -20.78 -11.56
CA GLY A 167 -6.64 -21.56 -10.56
C GLY A 167 -5.77 -22.10 -9.42
N SER A 168 -4.53 -21.60 -9.30
CA SER A 168 -3.54 -22.01 -8.31
C SER A 168 -3.77 -21.26 -6.98
N ILE A 169 -4.95 -21.44 -6.41
CA ILE A 169 -5.40 -20.80 -5.16
C ILE A 169 -5.60 -21.88 -4.08
N GLY A 170 -5.42 -21.52 -2.81
CA GLY A 170 -5.64 -22.41 -1.68
C GLY A 170 -4.56 -23.49 -1.61
N PRO A 171 -4.91 -24.78 -1.47
CA PRO A 171 -3.91 -25.85 -1.33
C PRO A 171 -3.04 -26.04 -2.60
N ASN A 172 -3.49 -25.52 -3.75
CA ASN A 172 -2.76 -25.55 -5.03
C ASN A 172 -1.96 -24.26 -5.30
N LEU A 173 -1.78 -23.40 -4.29
CA LEU A 173 -0.86 -22.27 -4.39
C LEU A 173 0.52 -22.74 -4.85
N TRP A 174 1.21 -21.92 -5.64
CA TRP A 174 2.56 -22.26 -6.08
C TRP A 174 3.46 -22.51 -4.87
N PHE A 175 4.31 -23.54 -5.01
CA PHE A 175 5.16 -24.10 -3.95
C PHE A 175 4.41 -24.90 -2.86
N GLY A 176 3.09 -25.07 -2.97
CA GLY A 176 2.28 -25.93 -2.11
C GLY A 176 2.16 -25.45 -0.67
N GLU A 177 1.74 -26.36 0.21
CA GLU A 177 1.71 -26.14 1.66
C GLU A 177 2.86 -26.87 2.36
N VAL A 178 3.53 -26.18 3.28
CA VAL A 178 4.56 -26.77 4.15
C VAL A 178 4.04 -26.74 5.59
N TRP A 179 4.16 -27.86 6.28
CA TRP A 179 3.78 -27.98 7.68
C TRP A 179 5.01 -27.79 8.56
N ILE A 180 5.04 -26.71 9.34
CA ILE A 180 6.13 -26.42 10.27
C ILE A 180 5.54 -26.38 11.68
N ALA A 181 6.04 -27.24 12.57
CA ALA A 181 5.63 -27.31 13.97
C ALA A 181 4.10 -27.40 14.17
N GLY A 182 3.39 -28.11 13.28
CA GLY A 182 1.93 -28.27 13.34
C GLY A 182 1.11 -27.13 12.73
N PHE A 183 1.75 -26.06 12.23
CA PHE A 183 1.08 -24.96 11.54
C PHE A 183 1.35 -25.00 10.04
N ARG A 184 0.33 -24.64 9.25
CA ARG A 184 0.43 -24.50 7.80
C ARG A 184 1.17 -23.20 7.46
N LEU A 185 2.12 -23.29 6.55
CA LEU A 185 2.86 -22.18 5.95
C LEU A 185 2.88 -22.35 4.43
N HIS A 186 2.53 -21.30 3.70
CA HIS A 186 2.67 -21.28 2.25
C HIS A 186 4.00 -20.61 1.90
N PRO A 187 4.93 -21.27 1.19
CA PRO A 187 6.25 -20.68 0.88
C PRO A 187 6.16 -19.35 0.14
N LEU A 188 5.08 -19.11 -0.62
CA LEU A 188 4.81 -17.85 -1.29
C LEU A 188 4.72 -16.65 -0.32
N VAL A 189 4.39 -16.87 0.96
CA VAL A 189 4.35 -15.81 1.98
C VAL A 189 5.73 -15.28 2.33
N LEU A 190 6.78 -16.09 2.12
CA LEU A 190 8.15 -15.64 2.31
C LEU A 190 8.54 -14.55 1.30
N VAL A 191 7.88 -14.49 0.14
CA VAL A 191 8.06 -13.39 -0.82
C VAL A 191 7.53 -12.07 -0.23
N PHE A 192 6.43 -12.12 0.54
CA PHE A 192 5.94 -10.96 1.29
C PHE A 192 6.88 -10.57 2.42
N ALA A 193 7.44 -11.54 3.17
CA ALA A 193 8.47 -11.27 4.17
C ALA A 193 9.68 -10.57 3.53
N LEU A 194 10.19 -11.13 2.43
CA LEU A 194 11.33 -10.58 1.69
C LEU A 194 11.03 -9.17 1.18
N SER A 195 9.87 -8.96 0.56
CA SER A 195 9.46 -7.64 0.08
C SER A 195 9.34 -6.63 1.22
N GLY A 196 8.76 -7.02 2.36
CA GLY A 196 8.63 -6.14 3.53
C GLY A 196 10.00 -5.81 4.14
N SER A 197 10.87 -6.80 4.27
CA SER A 197 12.24 -6.59 4.73
C SER A 197 13.02 -5.68 3.77
N LEU A 198 12.86 -5.82 2.45
CA LEU A 198 13.45 -4.91 1.46
C LEU A 198 12.93 -3.47 1.57
N MET A 199 11.66 -3.27 1.93
CA MET A 199 11.08 -1.94 2.15
C MET A 199 11.71 -1.19 3.34
N ILE A 200 12.09 -1.91 4.41
CA ILE A 200 12.78 -1.33 5.58
C ILE A 200 14.30 -1.32 5.38
N SER A 201 14.83 -2.24 4.59
CA SER A 201 16.27 -2.43 4.43
C SER A 201 16.93 -1.20 3.82
N ARG A 202 18.03 -0.75 4.43
CA ARG A 202 18.86 0.37 3.96
C ARG A 202 19.73 -0.01 2.75
N ILE A 203 19.19 -0.77 1.80
CA ILE A 203 19.95 -1.14 0.59
C ILE A 203 20.00 0.09 -0.32
N ARG A 204 21.16 0.75 -0.32
CA ARG A 204 21.53 1.81 -1.26
C ARG A 204 21.71 1.19 -2.64
N ILE A 205 20.75 1.39 -3.54
CA ILE A 205 20.90 0.99 -4.95
C ILE A 205 21.70 2.10 -5.66
N PRO A 206 22.93 1.85 -6.12
CA PRO A 206 23.69 2.83 -6.90
C PRO A 206 23.05 3.00 -8.28
N LYS A 207 22.93 4.24 -8.73
CA LYS A 207 22.46 4.57 -10.09
C LYS A 207 23.53 4.14 -11.09
N LEU A 208 23.16 3.28 -12.05
CA LEU A 208 23.86 3.18 -13.35
C LEU A 208 23.48 4.39 -14.21
#